data_AF-A0A6B9TFS2-F1
#
_entry.id   AF-A0A6B9TFS2-F1
#
_cell.length_a   1.000
_cell.length_b   1.000
_cell.length_c   1.000
_cell.angle_alpha   90.00
_cell.angle_beta   90.00
_cell.angle_gamma   90.00
#
_symmetry.space_group_name_H-M   'P 1'
#
loop_
_entity.id
_entity.type
_entity.pdbx_description
1 polymer ?
#
loop_
_entity_poly.entity_id
_entity_poly.type
_entity_poly.pdbx_seq_one_letter_code
_entity_poly.pdbx_strand_id
1 'polypeptide(L)'
;MVIAMSDLSVKDIKNEISRLDKLSDLEVKKYADTGGYADVIARANKKLKTTQLRKFFGAIRSMEKKADSWEKIEADFYLLKPQLANALGRDLIPREFYEIMMAIMDRVDRGDDAEKLENFRVFVSFLESIVAYHKFYE
;
A
#
# COMPACT_ATOMS: atom_id res chain seq x y z
N MET A 1 -15.65 6.97 -22.87
CA MET A 1 -14.61 7.99 -22.65
C MET A 1 -13.35 7.24 -22.26
N VAL A 2 -12.41 7.08 -23.21
CA VAL A 2 -11.15 6.39 -22.97
C VAL A 2 -10.26 7.39 -22.22
N ILE A 3 -10.11 7.21 -20.92
CA ILE A 3 -9.08 7.93 -20.17
C ILE A 3 -7.76 7.34 -20.68
N ALA A 4 -7.02 8.12 -21.47
CA ALA A 4 -5.64 7.81 -21.80
C ALA A 4 -4.90 7.61 -20.47
N MET A 5 -4.04 6.59 -20.38
CA MET A 5 -3.26 6.24 -19.18
C MET A 5 -2.22 7.32 -18.76
N SER A 6 -2.42 8.58 -19.14
CA SER A 6 -1.54 9.73 -18.90
C SER A 6 -1.96 10.65 -17.74
N ASP A 7 -3.13 10.45 -17.10
CA ASP A 7 -3.66 11.38 -16.08
C ASP A 7 -4.00 10.74 -14.71
N LEU A 8 -3.62 9.48 -14.47
CA LEU A 8 -3.93 8.81 -13.21
C LEU A 8 -3.20 9.49 -12.03
N SER A 9 -3.95 10.09 -11.10
CA SER A 9 -3.40 10.71 -9.88
C SER A 9 -3.48 9.78 -8.68
N VAL A 10 -2.70 10.05 -7.62
CA VAL A 10 -2.80 9.28 -6.37
C VAL A 10 -4.17 9.42 -5.72
N LYS A 11 -4.86 10.56 -5.91
CA LYS A 11 -6.25 10.74 -5.48
C LYS A 11 -7.20 9.80 -6.22
N ASP A 12 -7.03 9.62 -7.52
CA ASP A 12 -7.86 8.70 -8.32
C ASP A 12 -7.62 7.26 -7.89
N ILE A 13 -6.34 6.89 -7.68
CA ILE A 13 -5.97 5.56 -7.16
C ILE A 13 -6.62 5.32 -5.80
N LYS A 14 -6.55 6.28 -4.87
CA LYS A 14 -7.21 6.17 -3.56
C LYS A 14 -8.71 5.92 -3.72
N ASN A 15 -9.37 6.68 -4.59
CA ASN A 15 -10.81 6.52 -4.84
C ASN A 15 -11.15 5.15 -5.44
N GLU A 16 -10.33 4.65 -6.36
CA GLU A 16 -10.52 3.31 -6.95
C GLU A 16 -10.33 2.22 -5.91
N ILE A 17 -9.28 2.30 -5.08
CA ILE A 17 -9.02 1.34 -3.99
C ILE A 17 -10.17 1.35 -2.98
N SER A 18 -10.68 2.52 -2.58
CA SER A 18 -11.79 2.63 -1.63
C SER A 18 -13.10 2.01 -2.13
N ARG A 19 -13.24 1.76 -3.44
CA ARG A 19 -14.42 1.12 -4.04
C ARG A 19 -14.31 -0.40 -4.17
N LEU A 20 -13.12 -0.97 -3.97
CA LEU A 20 -12.95 -2.43 -3.92
C LEU A 20 -13.71 -2.99 -2.73
N ASP A 21 -14.30 -4.17 -2.86
CA ASP A 21 -14.89 -4.84 -1.70
C ASP A 21 -13.77 -5.26 -0.74
N LYS A 22 -12.75 -5.92 -1.29
CA LYS A 22 -11.51 -6.32 -0.61
C LYS A 22 -10.28 -6.09 -1.48
N LEU A 23 -9.09 -6.05 -0.87
CA LEU A 23 -7.88 -5.72 -1.62
C LEU A 23 -7.52 -6.80 -2.67
N SER A 24 -7.85 -8.06 -2.43
CA SER A 24 -7.56 -9.17 -3.36
C SER A 24 -8.36 -9.09 -4.66
N ASP A 25 -9.38 -8.23 -4.75
CA ASP A 25 -10.07 -7.92 -6.01
C ASP A 25 -9.21 -7.08 -6.97
N LEU A 26 -8.08 -6.53 -6.49
CA LEU A 26 -7.18 -5.73 -7.32
C LEU A 26 -6.25 -6.61 -8.16
N GLU A 27 -6.45 -6.58 -9.48
CA GLU A 27 -5.59 -7.29 -10.42
C GLU A 27 -4.13 -6.83 -10.35
N VAL A 28 -3.20 -7.80 -10.35
CA VAL A 28 -1.75 -7.56 -10.27
C VAL A 28 -1.27 -6.58 -11.34
N LYS A 29 -1.75 -6.73 -12.57
CA LYS A 29 -1.39 -5.84 -13.69
C LYS A 29 -1.73 -4.37 -13.39
N LYS A 30 -2.85 -4.10 -12.70
CA LYS A 30 -3.33 -2.75 -12.44
C LYS A 30 -2.41 -1.97 -11.49
N TYR A 31 -1.80 -2.65 -10.53
CA TYR A 31 -0.86 -1.99 -9.61
C TYR A 31 0.61 -2.10 -10.02
N ALA A 32 1.03 -3.21 -10.63
CA ALA A 32 2.45 -3.51 -10.86
C ALA A 32 2.99 -3.02 -12.21
N ASP A 33 2.14 -2.87 -13.23
CA ASP A 33 2.58 -2.47 -14.57
C ASP A 33 3.14 -1.03 -14.58
N THR A 34 3.92 -0.70 -15.60
CA THR A 34 4.38 0.68 -15.81
C THR A 34 3.17 1.55 -16.12
N GLY A 35 3.05 2.70 -15.45
CA GLY A 35 1.84 3.53 -15.46
C GLY A 35 0.76 3.05 -14.47
N GLY A 36 0.95 1.89 -13.84
CA GLY A 36 0.06 1.35 -12.81
C GLY A 36 0.16 2.09 -11.48
N TYR A 37 -0.62 1.63 -10.51
CA TYR A 37 -0.77 2.35 -9.24
C TYR A 37 0.54 2.54 -8.48
N ALA A 38 1.36 1.49 -8.36
CA ALA A 38 2.59 1.55 -7.61
C ALA A 38 3.57 2.56 -8.20
N ASP A 39 3.64 2.59 -9.52
CA ASP A 39 4.47 3.50 -10.30
C ASP A 39 4.02 4.97 -10.12
N VAL A 40 2.72 5.25 -10.24
CA VAL A 40 2.17 6.59 -9.99
C VAL A 40 2.42 7.05 -8.56
N ILE A 41 2.19 6.19 -7.56
CA ILE A 41 2.44 6.50 -6.14
C ILE A 41 3.92 6.83 -5.92
N ALA A 42 4.83 6.02 -6.48
CA ALA A 42 6.26 6.24 -6.37
C ALA A 42 6.67 7.58 -7.00
N ARG A 43 6.19 7.91 -8.21
CA ARG A 43 6.47 9.19 -8.89
C ARG A 43 5.97 10.40 -8.11
N ALA A 44 4.78 10.32 -7.52
CA ALA A 44 4.20 11.41 -6.75
C ALA A 44 4.94 11.66 -5.43
N ASN A 45 5.60 10.63 -4.88
CA ASN A 45 6.21 10.66 -3.56
C ASN A 45 7.75 10.72 -3.59
N LYS A 46 8.39 11.34 -4.60
CA LYS A 46 9.87 11.47 -4.69
C LYS A 46 10.57 12.09 -3.47
N LYS A 47 9.85 12.87 -2.66
CA LYS A 47 10.37 13.48 -1.43
C LYS A 47 10.32 12.54 -0.23
N LEU A 48 9.66 11.40 -0.34
CA LEU A 48 9.63 10.38 0.70
C LEU A 48 11.03 9.81 0.85
N LYS A 49 11.59 9.89 2.06
CA LYS A 49 12.91 9.32 2.31
C LYS A 49 12.84 7.80 2.16
N THR A 50 13.72 7.23 1.34
CA THR A 50 13.86 5.78 1.13
C THR A 50 14.01 5.02 2.45
N THR A 51 14.63 5.63 3.47
CA THR A 51 14.75 5.04 4.81
C THR A 51 13.40 4.87 5.52
N GLN A 52 12.45 5.78 5.35
CA GLN A 52 11.10 5.68 5.93
C GLN A 52 10.28 4.62 5.22
N LEU A 53 10.30 4.63 3.88
CA LEU A 53 9.62 3.62 3.08
C LEU A 53 10.16 2.21 3.38
N ARG A 54 11.48 2.06 3.47
CA ARG A 54 12.13 0.78 3.83
C ARG A 54 11.77 0.34 5.25
N LYS A 55 11.70 1.26 6.21
CA LYS A 55 11.32 0.93 7.59
C LYS A 55 9.89 0.38 7.64
N PHE A 56 8.95 1.03 6.95
CA PHE A 56 7.57 0.58 6.87
C PHE A 56 7.44 -0.77 6.16
N PHE A 57 8.06 -0.91 4.98
CA PHE A 57 8.08 -2.18 4.24
C PHE A 57 8.75 -3.32 5.02
N GLY A 58 9.82 -3.02 5.76
CA GLY A 58 10.50 -3.99 6.61
C GLY A 58 9.61 -4.57 7.71
N ALA A 59 8.76 -3.75 8.33
CA ALA A 59 7.77 -4.23 9.31
C ALA A 59 6.79 -5.21 8.65
N ILE A 60 6.31 -4.88 7.46
CA ILE A 60 5.36 -5.70 6.71
C ILE A 60 5.99 -7.03 6.25
N ARG A 61 7.23 -7.00 5.75
CA ARG A 61 8.00 -8.21 5.45
C ARG A 61 8.26 -9.08 6.68
N SER A 62 8.39 -8.48 7.86
CA SER A 62 8.51 -9.25 9.10
C SER A 62 7.21 -9.96 9.48
N MET A 63 6.06 -9.34 9.24
CA MET A 63 4.75 -9.98 9.44
C MET A 63 4.54 -11.12 8.45
N GLU A 64 4.87 -10.91 7.17
CA GLU A 64 4.73 -11.92 6.11
C GLU A 64 5.42 -13.24 6.46
N LYS A 65 6.62 -13.19 7.06
CA LYS A 65 7.36 -14.38 7.50
C LYS A 65 6.64 -15.25 8.52
N LYS A 66 5.65 -14.71 9.24
CA LYS A 66 4.85 -15.41 10.25
C LYS A 66 3.36 -15.44 9.92
N ALA A 67 2.99 -15.04 8.70
CA ALA A 67 1.62 -14.92 8.23
C ALA A 67 1.03 -16.28 7.80
N ASP A 68 1.02 -17.24 8.72
CA ASP A 68 0.36 -18.54 8.50
C ASP A 68 -1.16 -18.42 8.61
N SER A 69 -1.63 -17.48 9.44
CA SER A 69 -3.04 -17.13 9.65
C SER A 69 -3.17 -15.64 9.95
N TRP A 70 -4.36 -15.06 9.79
CA TRP A 70 -4.61 -13.64 10.07
C TRP A 70 -4.37 -13.31 11.54
N GLU A 71 -4.82 -14.17 12.47
CA GLU A 71 -4.75 -13.93 13.91
C GLU A 71 -3.31 -13.77 14.41
N LYS A 72 -2.32 -14.40 13.75
CA LYS A 72 -0.89 -14.27 14.09
C LYS A 72 -0.30 -12.90 13.74
N ILE A 73 -0.91 -12.19 12.80
CA ILE A 73 -0.42 -10.90 12.28
C ILE A 73 -1.37 -9.75 12.56
N GLU A 74 -2.61 -10.02 12.95
CA GLU A 74 -3.68 -9.04 13.10
C GLU A 74 -3.27 -7.86 14.00
N ALA A 75 -2.76 -8.16 15.20
CA ALA A 75 -2.32 -7.13 16.13
C ALA A 75 -1.24 -6.21 15.53
N ASP A 76 -0.23 -6.80 14.88
CA ASP A 76 0.85 -6.04 14.24
C ASP A 76 0.34 -5.21 13.06
N PHE A 77 -0.58 -5.78 12.27
CA PHE A 77 -1.22 -5.10 11.16
C PHE A 77 -1.97 -3.84 11.63
N TYR A 78 -2.77 -3.94 12.69
CA TYR A 78 -3.45 -2.77 13.25
C TYR A 78 -2.48 -1.74 13.83
N LEU A 79 -1.34 -2.16 14.40
CA LEU A 79 -0.31 -1.27 14.91
C LEU A 79 0.42 -0.47 13.82
N LEU A 80 0.33 -0.86 12.56
CA LEU A 80 0.83 -0.03 11.44
C LEU A 80 0.08 1.31 11.33
N LYS A 81 -1.23 1.35 11.65
CA LYS A 81 -2.05 2.56 11.56
C LYS A 81 -1.51 3.71 12.45
N PRO A 82 -1.29 3.52 13.77
CA PRO A 82 -0.67 4.56 14.60
C PRO A 82 0.79 4.83 14.24
N GLN A 83 1.55 3.85 13.72
CA GLN A 83 2.92 4.09 13.24
C GLN A 83 2.95 5.05 12.04
N LEU A 84 2.04 4.86 11.08
CA LEU A 84 1.84 5.76 9.95
C LEU A 84 1.41 7.17 10.41
N ALA A 85 0.47 7.24 11.37
CA ALA A 85 0.02 8.52 11.93
C ALA A 85 1.17 9.28 12.62
N ASN A 86 2.00 8.59 13.39
CA ASN A 86 3.19 9.17 14.02
C ASN A 86 4.23 9.61 12.97
N ALA A 87 4.44 8.84 11.91
CA ALA A 87 5.33 9.23 10.82
C ALA A 87 4.84 10.50 10.10
N LEU A 88 3.53 10.62 9.88
CA LEU A 88 2.91 11.83 9.34
C LEU A 88 3.08 13.01 10.30
N GLY A 89 2.79 12.84 11.59
CA GLY A 89 2.93 13.90 12.60
C GLY A 89 4.36 14.37 12.84
N ARG A 90 5.36 13.62 12.37
CA ARG A 90 6.79 13.97 12.38
C ARG A 90 7.31 14.45 11.03
N ASP A 91 6.42 14.71 10.07
CA ASP A 91 6.74 15.12 8.71
C ASP A 91 7.70 14.16 7.97
N LEU A 92 7.65 12.87 8.30
CA LEU A 92 8.50 11.84 7.70
C LEU A 92 7.90 11.25 6.43
N ILE A 93 6.58 11.34 6.28
CA ILE A 93 5.83 10.89 5.12
C ILE A 93 4.86 11.98 4.66
N PRO A 94 4.59 12.11 3.35
CA PRO A 94 3.54 13.00 2.86
C PRO A 94 2.14 12.57 3.34
N ARG A 95 1.24 13.54 3.52
CA ARG A 95 -0.18 13.28 3.83
C ARG A 95 -0.84 12.35 2.81
N GLU A 96 -0.55 12.56 1.53
CA GLU A 96 -1.12 11.75 0.45
C GLU A 96 -0.70 10.28 0.55
N PHE A 97 0.57 10.01 0.89
CA PHE A 97 1.05 8.64 1.16
C PHE A 97 0.35 8.02 2.37
N TYR A 98 0.18 8.78 3.45
CA TYR A 98 -0.58 8.32 4.61
C TYR A 98 -2.02 7.93 4.23
N GLU A 99 -2.73 8.80 3.51
CA GLU A 99 -4.13 8.57 3.14
C GLU A 99 -4.32 7.35 2.24
N ILE A 100 -3.43 7.14 1.26
CA ILE A 100 -3.54 5.97 0.39
C ILE A 100 -3.18 4.67 1.14
N MET A 101 -2.19 4.69 2.04
CA MET A 101 -1.89 3.51 2.87
C MET A 101 -3.08 3.16 3.78
N MET A 102 -3.73 4.15 4.39
CA MET A 102 -4.93 3.92 5.20
C MET A 102 -6.08 3.34 4.36
N ALA A 103 -6.29 3.84 3.14
CA ALA A 103 -7.31 3.30 2.23
C ALA A 103 -7.02 1.84 1.84
N ILE A 104 -5.77 1.50 1.53
CA ILE A 104 -5.34 0.13 1.23
C ILE A 104 -5.57 -0.77 2.45
N MET A 105 -5.13 -0.35 3.63
CA MET A 105 -5.27 -1.14 4.86
C MET A 105 -6.73 -1.40 5.24
N ASP A 106 -7.63 -0.45 4.98
CA ASP A 106 -9.07 -0.65 5.17
C ASP A 106 -9.66 -1.70 4.23
N ARG A 107 -9.07 -1.89 3.04
CA ARG A 107 -9.45 -2.98 2.12
C ARG A 107 -8.79 -4.32 2.48
N VAL A 108 -7.67 -4.31 3.19
CA VAL A 108 -7.05 -5.54 3.72
C VAL A 108 -7.91 -6.18 4.79
N ASP A 109 -8.50 -5.35 5.65
CA ASP A 109 -9.29 -5.75 6.81
C ASP A 109 -10.76 -6.11 6.48
N ARG A 110 -11.00 -6.66 5.29
CA ARG A 110 -12.32 -7.04 4.76
C ARG A 110 -12.41 -8.55 4.56
N GLY A 111 -13.60 -9.09 4.75
CA GLY A 111 -13.85 -10.52 4.67
C GLY A 111 -13.55 -11.29 5.96
N ASP A 112 -13.56 -12.62 5.85
CA ASP A 112 -13.12 -13.52 6.92
C ASP A 112 -11.58 -13.59 7.03
N ASP A 113 -11.06 -14.33 8.01
CA ASP A 113 -9.61 -14.40 8.27
C ASP A 113 -8.81 -14.98 7.10
N ALA A 114 -9.39 -15.88 6.30
CA ALA A 114 -8.73 -16.41 5.11
C ALA A 114 -8.65 -15.33 4.01
N GLU A 115 -9.73 -14.58 3.80
CA GLU A 115 -9.78 -13.46 2.87
C GLU A 115 -8.86 -12.32 3.29
N LYS A 116 -8.82 -11.95 4.58
CA LYS A 116 -7.90 -10.94 5.11
C LYS A 116 -6.44 -11.33 4.92
N LEU A 117 -6.11 -12.61 5.09
CA LEU A 117 -4.77 -13.12 4.83
C LEU A 117 -4.40 -13.05 3.33
N GLU A 118 -5.34 -13.35 2.44
CA GLU A 118 -5.15 -13.15 1.00
C GLU A 118 -4.95 -11.68 0.64
N ASN A 119 -5.81 -10.80 1.16
CA ASN A 119 -5.68 -9.36 0.99
C ASN A 119 -4.32 -8.86 1.49
N PHE A 120 -3.85 -9.37 2.62
CA PHE A 120 -2.55 -9.02 3.18
C PHE A 120 -1.40 -9.41 2.24
N ARG A 121 -1.46 -10.57 1.58
CA ARG A 121 -0.47 -10.98 0.58
C ARG A 121 -0.44 -10.02 -0.61
N VAL A 122 -1.61 -9.60 -1.10
CA VAL A 122 -1.71 -8.58 -2.17
C VAL A 122 -1.14 -7.24 -1.70
N PHE A 123 -1.39 -6.84 -0.45
CA PHE A 123 -0.81 -5.65 0.14
C PHE A 123 0.72 -5.68 0.16
N VAL A 124 1.32 -6.82 0.54
CA VAL A 124 2.78 -7.00 0.52
C VAL A 124 3.32 -6.81 -0.90
N SER A 125 2.75 -7.50 -1.89
CA SER A 125 3.20 -7.41 -3.29
C SER A 125 3.03 -6.01 -3.88
N PHE A 126 1.95 -5.30 -3.52
CA PHE A 126 1.71 -3.93 -3.94
C PHE A 126 2.75 -2.98 -3.33
N LEU A 127 3.03 -3.08 -2.03
CA LEU A 127 4.07 -2.29 -1.39
C LEU A 127 5.47 -2.58 -1.93
N GLU A 128 5.78 -3.84 -2.22
CA GLU A 128 7.05 -4.21 -2.86
C GLU A 128 7.20 -3.52 -4.22
N SER A 129 6.11 -3.45 -5.00
CA SER A 129 6.07 -2.72 -6.26
C SER A 129 6.31 -1.22 -6.06
N ILE A 130 5.70 -0.60 -5.03
CA ILE A 130 5.94 0.82 -4.70
C ILE A 130 7.41 1.06 -4.35
N VAL A 131 8.01 0.18 -3.54
CA VAL A 131 9.44 0.27 -3.17
C VAL A 131 10.34 0.15 -4.40
N ALA A 132 10.05 -0.79 -5.30
CA ALA A 132 10.82 -0.99 -6.53
C ALA A 132 10.76 0.24 -7.45
N TYR A 133 9.57 0.77 -7.71
CA TYR A 133 9.42 1.99 -8.51
C TYR A 133 10.00 3.23 -7.81
N HIS A 134 9.85 3.35 -6.49
CA HIS A 134 10.46 4.44 -5.76
C HIS A 134 11.99 4.41 -5.91
N LYS A 135 12.59 3.22 -5.92
CA LYS A 135 14.02 3.07 -6.17
C LYS A 135 14.42 3.41 -7.61
N PHE A 136 13.55 3.17 -8.58
CA PHE A 136 13.77 3.53 -9.98
C PHE A 136 13.77 5.06 -10.20
N TYR A 137 13.03 5.83 -9.39
CA TYR A 137 12.95 7.30 -9.50
C TYR A 137 13.84 8.09 -8.53
N GLU A 138 14.52 7.42 -7.61
CA GLU A 138 15.52 7.99 -6.68
C GLU A 138 16.85 8.24 -7.40
#